data_AF-A0A7S3M7I2-F1
#
_entry.id   AF-A0A7S3M7I2-F1
#
_cell.length_a   1.000
_cell.length_b   1.000
_cell.length_c   1.000
_cell.angle_alpha   90.00
_cell.angle_beta   90.00
_cell.angle_gamma   90.00
#
_symmetry.space_group_name_H-M   'P 1'
#
loop_
_entity.id
_entity.type
_entity.pdbx_description
1 polymer ?
#
loop_
_entity_poly.entity_id
_entity_poly.type
_entity_poly.pdbx_seq_one_letter_code
_entity_poly.pdbx_strand_id
1 'polypeptide(L)'
;MIHNVLFAAVLVAYLQVASAISIDSADYKHNLGLNTTGGTNTYAQATQYGRTHPTRDGGSWSGWCASLMWRAGNLPESSACPSAIDAYHKSTIISRDVNSAPSGAFHWWDIGSDGHVAMATDNGWAMMASCHVTESWGNCIGVTPVSTYTAATGAKYLGWSYDYDKAEIADVRRPVPPSPGVPRTATEDNGVPDTNYYKRQQIYASHYGYTGPIDGVLGTQSWAGTQRGLQNYGYNGPADGVPGTNTYMALQRLASHYGYSGPIDGAMG
;
A
#
# COMPACT_ATOMS: atom_id res chain seq x y z
N MET A 1 35.39 -20.76 -3.18
CA MET A 1 33.91 -20.87 -3.06
C MET A 1 33.38 -19.95 -1.94
N ILE A 2 33.76 -18.66 -1.93
CA ILE A 2 33.27 -17.68 -0.91
C ILE A 2 32.66 -16.42 -1.59
N HIS A 3 32.81 -16.25 -2.90
CA HIS A 3 32.34 -15.06 -3.62
C HIS A 3 30.87 -15.09 -4.10
N ASN A 4 30.15 -16.21 -3.93
CA ASN A 4 28.77 -16.35 -4.46
C ASN A 4 27.66 -16.14 -3.42
N VAL A 5 27.97 -16.14 -2.13
CA VAL A 5 26.94 -15.99 -1.08
C VAL A 5 26.66 -14.52 -0.76
N LEU A 6 27.68 -13.66 -0.81
CA LEU A 6 27.50 -12.22 -0.60
C LEU A 6 26.65 -11.57 -1.70
N PHE A 7 26.84 -11.96 -2.97
CA PHE A 7 26.10 -11.37 -4.09
C PHE A 7 24.59 -11.65 -4.05
N ALA A 8 24.18 -12.79 -3.50
CA ALA A 8 22.77 -13.17 -3.42
C ALA A 8 22.01 -12.43 -2.31
N ALA A 9 22.66 -12.20 -1.16
CA ALA A 9 22.06 -11.42 -0.07
C ALA A 9 21.80 -9.96 -0.50
N VAL A 10 22.81 -9.36 -1.15
CA VAL A 10 22.74 -8.00 -1.73
C VAL A 10 21.56 -7.89 -2.67
N LEU A 11 21.43 -8.84 -3.59
CA LEU A 11 20.33 -8.84 -4.56
C LEU A 11 18.97 -8.82 -3.88
N VAL A 12 18.77 -9.68 -2.88
CA VAL A 12 17.47 -9.88 -2.21
C VAL A 12 17.08 -8.64 -1.40
N ALA A 13 18.01 -8.04 -0.66
CA ALA A 13 17.74 -6.81 0.09
C ALA A 13 17.34 -5.66 -0.84
N TYR A 14 18.08 -5.48 -1.94
CA TYR A 14 17.76 -4.44 -2.92
C TYR A 14 16.47 -4.72 -3.70
N LEU A 15 16.17 -5.97 -4.04
CA LEU A 15 14.89 -6.38 -4.65
C LEU A 15 13.70 -5.96 -3.79
N GLN A 16 13.81 -6.15 -2.47
CA GLN A 16 12.70 -5.93 -1.54
C GLN A 16 12.55 -4.46 -1.15
N VAL A 17 13.66 -3.72 -1.02
CA VAL A 17 13.62 -2.26 -0.89
C VAL A 17 13.10 -1.63 -2.19
N ALA A 18 13.49 -2.15 -3.35
CA ALA A 18 12.95 -1.72 -4.64
C ALA A 18 11.46 -1.96 -4.69
N SER A 19 10.99 -3.16 -4.36
CA SER A 19 9.56 -3.47 -4.28
C SER A 19 8.83 -2.49 -3.36
N ALA A 20 9.39 -2.19 -2.18
CA ALA A 20 8.80 -1.24 -1.24
C ALA A 20 8.73 0.21 -1.76
N ILE A 21 9.74 0.66 -2.50
CA ILE A 21 9.82 1.99 -3.12
C ILE A 21 9.02 2.05 -4.44
N SER A 22 8.74 0.88 -5.01
CA SER A 22 8.07 0.65 -6.28
C SER A 22 6.59 0.30 -6.13
N ILE A 23 6.10 0.31 -4.90
CA ILE A 23 4.68 0.48 -4.60
C ILE A 23 4.30 1.94 -4.93
N ASP A 24 3.23 2.11 -5.69
CA ASP A 24 2.99 3.36 -6.42
C ASP A 24 2.68 4.57 -5.52
N SER A 25 2.99 5.77 -6.01
CA SER A 25 2.62 7.06 -5.43
C SER A 25 1.09 7.24 -5.27
N ALA A 26 0.29 6.31 -5.77
CA ALA A 26 -1.14 6.21 -5.50
C ALA A 26 -1.43 5.83 -4.03
N ASP A 27 -0.46 5.25 -3.30
CA ASP A 27 -0.62 4.78 -1.92
C ASP A 27 -0.37 5.87 -0.86
N TYR A 28 0.28 6.98 -1.21
CA TYR A 28 0.54 8.04 -0.25
C TYR A 28 0.71 9.43 -0.87
N LYS A 29 -0.37 10.23 -0.78
CA LYS A 29 -0.51 11.68 -1.06
C LYS A 29 -0.87 12.08 -2.49
N HIS A 30 -2.16 11.90 -2.81
CA HIS A 30 -2.86 12.88 -3.64
C HIS A 30 -4.05 13.47 -2.86
N ASN A 31 -3.79 14.56 -2.11
CA ASN A 31 -4.82 15.55 -1.84
C ASN A 31 -4.60 16.69 -2.83
N LEU A 32 -5.60 16.91 -3.69
CA LEU A 32 -6.19 18.22 -4.00
C LEU A 32 -7.34 17.96 -5.00
N GLY A 33 -8.56 18.04 -4.49
CA GLY A 33 -9.80 17.88 -5.26
C GLY A 33 -10.74 16.87 -4.63
N LEU A 34 -11.45 17.28 -3.57
CA LEU A 34 -12.75 16.69 -3.26
C LEU A 34 -13.60 16.84 -4.52
N ASN A 35 -13.92 15.73 -5.19
CA ASN A 35 -14.82 15.78 -6.33
C ASN A 35 -16.23 16.00 -5.78
N THR A 36 -16.68 17.25 -5.75
CA THR A 36 -18.06 17.64 -5.42
C THR A 36 -19.00 17.43 -6.62
N THR A 37 -18.71 16.47 -7.50
CA THR A 37 -19.47 16.18 -8.72
C THR A 37 -19.59 14.68 -8.98
N GLY A 38 -20.69 14.08 -8.48
CA GLY A 38 -21.41 12.92 -9.05
C GLY A 38 -20.64 11.69 -9.56
N GLY A 39 -19.65 11.17 -8.83
CA GLY A 39 -18.95 9.91 -9.20
C GLY A 39 -18.30 9.21 -8.02
N THR A 40 -17.92 7.94 -8.19
CA THR A 40 -17.15 7.18 -7.18
C THR A 40 -15.74 7.78 -7.03
N ASN A 41 -15.14 7.56 -5.86
CA ASN A 41 -13.77 7.97 -5.59
C ASN A 41 -12.77 7.13 -6.40
N THR A 42 -11.64 7.73 -6.74
CA THR A 42 -10.44 6.99 -7.16
C THR A 42 -9.87 6.21 -5.98
N TYR A 43 -9.03 5.22 -6.27
CA TYR A 43 -8.31 4.45 -5.26
C TYR A 43 -7.55 5.38 -4.29
N ALA A 44 -6.82 6.37 -4.83
CA ALA A 44 -6.09 7.34 -4.02
C ALA A 44 -7.02 8.16 -3.09
N GLN A 45 -8.20 8.57 -3.57
CA GLN A 45 -9.20 9.26 -2.77
C GLN A 45 -9.79 8.36 -1.67
N ALA A 46 -10.02 7.08 -1.96
CA ALA A 46 -10.51 6.11 -0.99
C ALA A 46 -9.49 5.81 0.12
N THR A 47 -8.22 5.62 -0.23
CA THR A 47 -7.12 5.48 0.74
C THR A 47 -6.99 6.73 1.60
N GLN A 48 -7.07 7.92 0.99
CA GLN A 48 -7.03 9.19 1.71
C GLN A 48 -8.19 9.32 2.70
N TYR A 49 -9.41 8.89 2.32
CA TYR A 49 -10.56 8.86 3.22
C TYR A 49 -10.26 8.04 4.46
N GLY A 50 -9.71 6.82 4.31
CA GLY A 50 -9.35 5.98 5.45
C GLY A 50 -8.35 6.64 6.39
N ARG A 51 -7.33 7.33 5.85
CA ARG A 51 -6.32 8.03 6.64
C ARG A 51 -6.87 9.25 7.39
N THR A 52 -7.82 10.00 6.82
CA THR A 52 -8.39 11.20 7.47
C THR A 52 -9.62 10.94 8.31
N HIS A 53 -10.20 9.75 8.23
CA HIS A 53 -11.31 9.30 9.06
C HIS A 53 -10.89 8.08 9.88
N PRO A 54 -9.91 8.22 10.80
CA PRO A 54 -9.36 7.10 11.55
C PRO A 54 -10.35 6.49 12.54
N THR A 55 -11.52 7.12 12.72
CA THR A 55 -12.62 6.67 13.57
C THR A 55 -13.93 6.70 12.81
N ARG A 56 -14.80 5.72 13.07
CA ARG A 56 -16.18 5.72 12.56
C ARG A 56 -17.10 6.33 13.61
N ASP A 57 -17.71 7.47 13.31
CA ASP A 57 -18.70 8.13 14.17
C ASP A 57 -18.19 8.31 15.62
N GLY A 58 -16.88 8.60 15.76
CA GLY A 58 -16.17 8.72 17.03
C GLY A 58 -15.64 7.40 17.65
N GLY A 59 -15.99 6.25 17.06
CA GLY A 59 -15.62 4.92 17.53
C GLY A 59 -14.66 4.15 16.61
N SER A 60 -14.48 2.86 16.93
CA SER A 60 -13.62 1.94 16.16
C SER A 60 -14.24 1.53 14.83
N TRP A 61 -13.39 1.35 13.81
CA TRP A 61 -13.75 0.75 12.53
C TRP A 61 -13.87 -0.78 12.59
N SER A 62 -13.51 -1.43 13.70
CA SER A 62 -13.61 -2.88 13.85
C SER A 62 -15.02 -3.39 13.53
N GLY A 63 -15.12 -4.31 12.57
CA GLY A 63 -16.40 -4.89 12.11
C GLY A 63 -17.14 -4.06 11.06
N TRP A 64 -16.65 -2.88 10.70
CA TRP A 64 -17.31 -1.95 9.76
C TRP A 64 -16.71 -1.97 8.35
N CYS A 65 -16.16 -3.10 7.94
CA CYS A 65 -15.44 -3.26 6.67
C CYS A 65 -16.28 -2.87 5.44
N ALA A 66 -17.49 -3.39 5.32
CA ALA A 66 -18.46 -3.00 4.28
C ALA A 66 -18.72 -1.48 4.26
N SER A 67 -18.98 -0.91 5.44
CA SER A 67 -19.21 0.54 5.58
C SER A 67 -17.97 1.36 5.21
N LEU A 68 -16.76 0.87 5.48
CA LEU A 68 -15.54 1.57 5.10
C LEU A 68 -15.40 1.59 3.58
N MET A 69 -15.57 0.45 2.90
CA MET A 69 -15.45 0.38 1.44
C MET A 69 -16.45 1.31 0.75
N TRP A 70 -17.70 1.30 1.20
CA TRP A 70 -18.77 2.14 0.64
C TRP A 70 -18.48 3.63 0.84
N ARG A 71 -18.11 4.06 2.07
CA ARG A 71 -17.82 5.47 2.37
C ARG A 71 -16.51 5.94 1.71
N ALA A 72 -15.46 5.13 1.79
CA ALA A 72 -14.16 5.45 1.20
C ALA A 72 -14.24 5.51 -0.32
N GLY A 73 -15.00 4.62 -0.95
CA GLY A 73 -15.22 4.62 -2.40
C GLY A 73 -16.21 5.69 -2.88
N ASN A 74 -16.88 6.43 -1.99
CA ASN A 74 -18.05 7.25 -2.33
C ASN A 74 -19.03 6.47 -3.24
N LEU A 75 -19.25 5.20 -2.89
CA LEU A 75 -20.03 4.29 -3.73
C LEU A 75 -21.51 4.71 -3.69
N PRO A 76 -22.27 4.52 -4.78
CA PRO A 76 -23.66 4.92 -4.84
C PRO A 76 -24.50 4.18 -3.80
N GLU A 77 -25.56 4.80 -3.31
CA GLU A 77 -26.50 4.20 -2.36
C GLU A 77 -27.07 2.86 -2.84
N SER A 78 -27.23 2.69 -4.15
CA SER A 78 -27.69 1.44 -4.76
C SER A 78 -26.77 0.23 -4.53
N SER A 79 -25.52 0.46 -4.14
CA SER A 79 -24.52 -0.58 -3.82
C SER A 79 -24.37 -0.82 -2.31
N ALA A 80 -25.06 -0.05 -1.47
CA ALA A 80 -24.99 -0.22 -0.02
C ALA A 80 -25.46 -1.64 0.36
N CYS A 81 -24.64 -2.34 1.14
CA CYS A 81 -24.91 -3.71 1.56
C CYS A 81 -24.88 -3.82 3.09
N PRO A 82 -25.75 -4.63 3.71
CA PRO A 82 -25.76 -4.83 5.16
C PRO A 82 -24.47 -5.44 5.71
N SER A 83 -23.81 -6.28 4.92
CA SER A 83 -22.59 -7.00 5.29
C SER A 83 -21.61 -7.14 4.12
N ALA A 84 -20.38 -7.55 4.41
CA ALA A 84 -19.38 -7.82 3.38
C ALA A 84 -19.73 -9.08 2.58
N ILE A 85 -20.29 -10.11 3.22
CA ILE A 85 -20.69 -11.34 2.53
C ILE A 85 -21.89 -11.12 1.59
N ASP A 86 -22.80 -10.19 1.92
CA ASP A 86 -23.87 -9.79 1.01
C ASP A 86 -23.33 -9.09 -0.23
N ALA A 87 -22.38 -8.16 -0.05
CA ALA A 87 -21.73 -7.48 -1.16
C ALA A 87 -20.94 -8.46 -2.04
N TYR A 88 -20.23 -9.41 -1.42
CA TYR A 88 -19.53 -10.49 -2.12
C TYR A 88 -20.47 -11.28 -3.06
N HIS A 89 -21.62 -11.73 -2.56
CA HIS A 89 -22.55 -12.53 -3.36
C HIS A 89 -23.17 -11.77 -4.55
N LYS A 90 -23.19 -10.44 -4.50
CA LYS A 90 -23.66 -9.58 -5.59
C LYS A 90 -22.56 -9.12 -6.53
N SER A 91 -21.30 -9.32 -6.16
CA SER A 91 -20.12 -8.87 -6.92
C SER A 91 -19.59 -9.98 -7.83
N THR A 92 -18.82 -9.61 -8.86
CA THR A 92 -18.26 -10.57 -9.81
C THR A 92 -16.82 -10.92 -9.46
N ILE A 93 -16.60 -12.12 -8.90
CA ILE A 93 -15.26 -12.59 -8.55
C ILE A 93 -14.45 -12.88 -9.80
N ILE A 94 -13.29 -12.22 -9.90
CA ILE A 94 -12.39 -12.29 -11.05
C ILE A 94 -11.36 -13.40 -10.87
N SER A 95 -10.69 -13.43 -9.72
CA SER A 95 -9.62 -14.39 -9.45
C SER A 95 -9.45 -14.64 -7.96
N ARG A 96 -8.81 -15.76 -7.63
CA ARG A 96 -8.34 -16.09 -6.27
C ARG A 96 -6.84 -15.87 -6.09
N ASP A 97 -6.13 -15.46 -7.14
CA ASP A 97 -4.76 -14.99 -7.03
C ASP A 97 -4.77 -13.59 -6.42
N VAL A 98 -4.33 -13.49 -5.18
CA VAL A 98 -4.24 -12.26 -4.39
C VAL A 98 -3.41 -11.18 -5.11
N ASN A 99 -2.31 -11.58 -5.75
CA ASN A 99 -1.36 -10.63 -6.34
C ASN A 99 -1.84 -10.07 -7.67
N SER A 100 -2.87 -10.69 -8.26
CA SER A 100 -3.48 -10.23 -9.53
C SER A 100 -4.50 -9.09 -9.34
N ALA A 101 -4.84 -8.75 -8.09
CA ALA A 101 -5.78 -7.67 -7.80
C ALA A 101 -5.12 -6.30 -8.04
N PRO A 102 -5.70 -5.44 -8.90
CA PRO A 102 -5.23 -4.07 -9.06
C PRO A 102 -5.67 -3.18 -7.90
N SER A 103 -5.01 -2.04 -7.73
CA SER A 103 -5.40 -1.02 -6.74
C SER A 103 -6.85 -0.59 -6.90
N GLY A 104 -7.57 -0.51 -5.79
CA GLY A 104 -8.99 -0.21 -5.75
C GLY A 104 -9.92 -1.41 -5.95
N ALA A 105 -9.40 -2.61 -6.25
CA ALA A 105 -10.22 -3.83 -6.28
C ALA A 105 -10.68 -4.20 -4.87
N PHE A 106 -11.67 -5.08 -4.75
CA PHE A 106 -12.17 -5.55 -3.46
C PHE A 106 -11.76 -7.00 -3.22
N HIS A 107 -11.06 -7.24 -2.12
CA HIS A 107 -10.76 -8.56 -1.59
C HIS A 107 -11.86 -9.02 -0.65
N TRP A 108 -12.20 -10.31 -0.69
CA TRP A 108 -13.31 -10.88 0.07
C TRP A 108 -12.88 -12.08 0.90
N TRP A 109 -13.44 -12.19 2.10
CA TRP A 109 -13.27 -13.35 2.97
C TRP A 109 -14.59 -13.82 3.57
N ASP A 110 -14.67 -15.14 3.76
CA ASP A 110 -15.66 -15.79 4.59
C ASP A 110 -15.11 -15.89 6.02
N ILE A 111 -15.77 -15.16 6.93
CA ILE A 111 -15.48 -15.11 8.35
C ILE A 111 -16.72 -14.62 9.10
N GLY A 112 -17.11 -15.35 10.15
CA GLY A 112 -18.31 -15.03 10.92
C GLY A 112 -19.59 -15.04 10.07
N SER A 113 -20.62 -14.29 10.50
CA SER A 113 -21.87 -14.14 9.75
C SER A 113 -21.78 -13.09 8.64
N ASP A 114 -20.89 -12.10 8.79
CA ASP A 114 -20.92 -10.88 7.99
C ASP A 114 -19.84 -10.84 6.90
N GLY A 115 -18.91 -11.79 6.91
CA GLY A 115 -17.73 -11.81 6.04
C GLY A 115 -16.75 -10.68 6.32
N HIS A 116 -15.75 -10.54 5.44
CA HIS A 116 -14.86 -9.39 5.44
C HIS A 116 -14.58 -8.90 4.02
N VAL A 117 -14.34 -7.60 3.91
CA VAL A 117 -13.95 -6.93 2.68
C VAL A 117 -12.84 -5.93 2.94
N ALA A 118 -11.91 -5.84 1.99
CA ALA A 118 -10.83 -4.89 2.01
C ALA A 118 -10.56 -4.37 0.60
N MET A 119 -10.05 -3.14 0.48
CA MET A 119 -9.69 -2.57 -0.81
C MET A 119 -8.23 -2.89 -1.09
N ALA A 120 -7.94 -3.51 -2.23
CA ALA A 120 -6.58 -3.73 -2.70
C ALA A 120 -5.82 -2.41 -2.78
N THR A 121 -4.60 -2.41 -2.26
CA THR A 121 -3.62 -1.37 -2.55
C THR A 121 -2.75 -1.85 -3.71
N ASP A 122 -1.70 -2.62 -3.49
CA ASP A 122 -0.94 -3.31 -4.52
C ASP A 122 -0.20 -4.52 -3.96
N ASN A 123 0.36 -5.36 -4.84
CA ASN A 123 1.21 -6.50 -4.46
C ASN A 123 0.65 -7.38 -3.31
N GLY A 124 -0.68 -7.60 -3.32
CA GLY A 124 -1.37 -8.41 -2.32
C GLY A 124 -1.61 -7.74 -0.96
N TRP A 125 -1.49 -6.42 -0.89
CA TRP A 125 -1.89 -5.62 0.27
C TRP A 125 -3.31 -5.09 0.15
N ALA A 126 -3.91 -4.79 1.29
CA ALA A 126 -5.24 -4.20 1.32
C ALA A 126 -5.45 -3.22 2.48
N MET A 127 -6.19 -2.15 2.21
CA MET A 127 -6.80 -1.26 3.18
C MET A 127 -8.05 -1.90 3.77
N MET A 128 -8.15 -1.96 5.10
CA MET A 128 -9.27 -2.61 5.77
C MET A 128 -9.65 -1.99 7.11
N ALA A 129 -10.87 -2.30 7.53
CA ALA A 129 -11.42 -1.96 8.84
C ALA A 129 -11.20 -3.13 9.81
N SER A 130 -9.95 -3.30 10.29
CA SER A 130 -9.57 -4.36 11.22
C SER A 130 -8.52 -3.89 12.22
N CYS A 131 -8.51 -4.49 13.41
CA CYS A 131 -7.41 -4.33 14.37
C CYS A 131 -6.21 -5.24 14.04
N HIS A 132 -6.34 -6.16 13.06
CA HIS A 132 -5.25 -7.03 12.57
C HIS A 132 -4.46 -6.38 11.42
N VAL A 133 -4.30 -5.06 11.46
CA VAL A 133 -3.56 -4.30 10.44
C VAL A 133 -2.08 -4.20 10.80
N THR A 134 -1.21 -4.18 9.79
CA THR A 134 0.25 -4.03 9.97
C THR A 134 0.62 -2.55 10.14
N GLU A 135 0.09 -1.68 9.28
CA GLU A 135 0.16 -0.23 9.46
C GLU A 135 -1.21 0.26 9.92
N SER A 136 -1.31 0.74 11.15
CA SER A 136 -2.55 1.33 11.66
C SER A 136 -2.63 2.81 11.33
N TRP A 137 -3.81 3.26 10.91
CA TRP A 137 -4.14 4.67 10.74
C TRP A 137 -4.96 5.21 11.93
N GLY A 138 -5.13 4.41 12.98
CA GLY A 138 -5.99 4.69 14.13
C GLY A 138 -7.13 3.67 14.26
N ASN A 139 -7.74 3.61 15.45
CA ASN A 139 -8.92 2.82 15.84
C ASN A 139 -9.43 1.73 14.86
N CYS A 140 -8.60 0.72 14.61
CA CYS A 140 -8.88 -0.46 13.77
C CYS A 140 -9.21 -0.16 12.31
N ILE A 141 -8.45 0.75 11.70
CA ILE A 141 -8.31 0.93 10.26
C ILE A 141 -6.82 0.99 9.89
N GLY A 142 -6.47 0.54 8.69
CA GLY A 142 -5.09 0.53 8.23
C GLY A 142 -4.88 -0.34 7.01
N VAL A 143 -3.62 -0.66 6.74
CA VAL A 143 -3.22 -1.58 5.66
C VAL A 143 -2.45 -2.78 6.21
N THR A 144 -2.60 -3.91 5.53
CA THR A 144 -1.90 -5.16 5.87
C THR A 144 -1.86 -6.05 4.63
N PRO A 145 -0.87 -6.96 4.51
CA PRO A 145 -0.93 -8.00 3.49
C PRO A 145 -2.19 -8.85 3.67
N VAL A 146 -2.85 -9.16 2.55
CA VAL A 146 -4.01 -10.07 2.51
C VAL A 146 -3.64 -11.42 3.15
N SER A 147 -2.43 -11.91 2.89
CA SER A 147 -1.90 -13.15 3.48
C SER A 147 -1.78 -13.06 5.01
N THR A 148 -1.22 -11.96 5.53
CA THR A 148 -1.06 -11.71 6.96
C THR A 148 -2.41 -11.66 7.66
N TYR A 149 -3.39 -10.93 7.11
CA TYR A 149 -4.74 -10.87 7.66
C TYR A 149 -5.41 -12.25 7.68
N THR A 150 -5.33 -12.99 6.57
CA THR A 150 -5.91 -14.33 6.41
C THR A 150 -5.34 -15.28 7.47
N ALA A 151 -4.03 -15.28 7.66
CA ALA A 151 -3.37 -16.12 8.66
C ALA A 151 -3.74 -15.72 10.10
N ALA A 152 -3.78 -14.42 10.40
CA ALA A 152 -4.04 -13.92 11.75
C ALA A 152 -5.48 -14.18 12.22
N THR A 153 -6.44 -14.19 11.29
CA THR A 153 -7.86 -14.33 11.60
C THR A 153 -8.40 -15.75 11.38
N GLY A 154 -7.68 -16.58 10.63
CA GLY A 154 -8.19 -17.87 10.16
C GLY A 154 -9.32 -17.74 9.14
N ALA A 155 -9.56 -16.54 8.59
CA ALA A 155 -10.58 -16.30 7.59
C ALA A 155 -10.30 -17.08 6.31
N LYS A 156 -11.35 -17.49 5.60
CA LYS A 156 -11.20 -18.14 4.29
C LYS A 156 -11.27 -17.10 3.18
N TYR A 157 -10.17 -16.90 2.46
CA TYR A 157 -10.13 -15.99 1.32
C TYR A 157 -11.00 -16.51 0.17
N LEU A 158 -11.88 -15.65 -0.36
CA LEU A 158 -12.86 -16.00 -1.38
C LEU A 158 -12.46 -15.57 -2.79
N GLY A 159 -11.56 -14.60 -2.91
CA GLY A 159 -11.10 -14.00 -4.16
C GLY A 159 -11.23 -12.49 -4.15
N TRP A 160 -11.01 -11.86 -5.30
CA TRP A 160 -11.18 -10.43 -5.51
C TRP A 160 -12.13 -10.12 -6.66
N SER A 161 -12.75 -8.95 -6.62
CA SER A 161 -13.60 -8.38 -7.67
C SER A 161 -13.19 -6.95 -8.01
N TYR A 162 -13.56 -6.48 -9.20
CA TYR A 162 -13.50 -5.05 -9.52
C TYR A 162 -14.58 -4.26 -8.78
N ASP A 163 -15.75 -4.88 -8.60
CA ASP A 163 -16.95 -4.23 -8.12
C ASP A 163 -17.30 -4.61 -6.68
N TYR A 164 -18.01 -3.69 -6.02
CA TYR A 164 -18.73 -3.86 -4.77
C TYR A 164 -20.21 -3.63 -5.09
N ASP A 165 -20.97 -4.71 -5.26
CA ASP A 165 -22.36 -4.69 -5.75
C ASP A 165 -22.52 -3.77 -6.97
N LYS A 166 -21.85 -4.11 -8.07
CA LYS A 166 -21.89 -3.40 -9.36
C LYS A 166 -21.35 -1.96 -9.35
N ALA A 167 -20.85 -1.47 -8.22
CA ALA A 167 -20.15 -0.20 -8.12
C ALA A 167 -18.63 -0.41 -8.08
N GLU A 168 -17.88 0.41 -8.80
CA GLU A 168 -16.43 0.28 -8.91
C GLU A 168 -15.74 1.55 -8.42
N ILE A 169 -14.53 1.38 -7.88
CA ILE A 169 -13.60 2.48 -7.67
C ILE A 169 -13.21 3.05 -9.05
N ALA A 170 -13.23 4.38 -9.18
CA ALA A 170 -13.31 5.05 -10.49
C ALA A 170 -12.17 4.70 -11.47
N ASP A 171 -10.99 4.37 -10.95
CA ASP A 171 -9.78 4.03 -11.69
C ASP A 171 -9.38 2.56 -11.58
N VAL A 172 -10.19 1.68 -10.98
CA VAL A 172 -9.82 0.26 -10.74
C VAL A 172 -9.53 -0.54 -12.02
N ARG A 173 -10.18 -0.17 -13.14
CA ARG A 173 -9.98 -0.80 -14.45
C ARG A 173 -8.96 -0.09 -15.31
N ARG A 174 -8.48 1.07 -14.87
CA ARG A 174 -7.37 1.73 -15.53
C ARG A 174 -6.12 1.07 -14.99
N PRO A 175 -5.17 0.63 -15.82
CA PRO A 175 -3.84 0.41 -15.30
C PRO A 175 -3.45 1.75 -14.68
N VAL A 176 -3.40 1.83 -13.35
CA VAL A 176 -2.71 2.94 -12.68
C VAL A 176 -1.31 2.85 -13.28
N PRO A 177 -0.90 3.78 -14.17
CA PRO A 177 0.51 3.83 -14.49
C PRO A 177 1.18 4.11 -13.16
N PRO A 178 2.30 3.45 -12.82
CA PRO A 178 3.01 3.74 -11.59
C PRO A 178 3.45 5.21 -11.59
N SER A 179 2.57 6.09 -11.09
CA SER A 179 2.67 7.53 -10.99
C SER A 179 3.27 8.23 -12.24
N PRO A 180 3.69 9.51 -12.24
CA PRO A 180 3.83 10.28 -13.47
C PRO A 180 4.99 9.76 -14.34
N GLY A 181 4.71 8.95 -15.36
CA GLY A 181 5.61 8.66 -16.47
C GLY A 181 6.94 7.97 -16.13
N VAL A 182 7.15 7.46 -14.91
CA VAL A 182 8.36 6.73 -14.50
C VAL A 182 8.07 5.23 -14.65
N PRO A 183 8.73 4.52 -15.59
CA PRO A 183 8.53 3.08 -15.73
C PRO A 183 8.95 2.31 -14.48
N ARG A 184 8.40 1.09 -14.33
CA ARG A 184 8.85 0.12 -13.33
C ARG A 184 10.38 -0.05 -13.41
N THR A 185 11.01 -0.20 -12.25
CA THR A 185 12.46 -0.42 -12.17
C THR A 185 12.78 -1.89 -12.44
N ALA A 186 13.86 -2.16 -13.18
CA ALA A 186 14.40 -3.51 -13.31
C ALA A 186 15.03 -4.01 -12.01
N THR A 187 15.25 -3.12 -11.02
CA THR A 187 15.77 -3.47 -9.68
C THR A 187 14.88 -4.49 -8.98
N GLU A 188 13.57 -4.49 -9.24
CA GLU A 188 12.66 -5.51 -8.69
C GLU A 188 12.80 -6.89 -9.33
N ASP A 189 13.43 -6.98 -10.50
CA ASP A 189 13.67 -8.24 -11.19
C ASP A 189 15.10 -8.73 -10.98
N ASN A 190 16.05 -7.80 -10.84
CA ASN A 190 17.48 -8.12 -10.85
C ASN A 190 18.25 -7.62 -9.61
N GLY A 191 17.62 -6.93 -8.66
CA GLY A 191 18.24 -6.42 -7.42
C GLY A 191 19.34 -5.38 -7.61
N VAL A 192 19.48 -4.82 -8.80
CA VAL A 192 20.47 -3.78 -9.09
C VAL A 192 19.75 -2.44 -9.25
N PRO A 193 19.93 -1.47 -8.32
CA PRO A 193 19.34 -0.15 -8.41
C PRO A 193 19.61 0.54 -9.77
N ASP A 194 18.54 0.79 -10.52
CA ASP A 194 18.60 1.55 -11.78
C ASP A 194 18.08 2.99 -11.60
N THR A 195 18.13 3.78 -12.67
CA THR A 195 17.64 5.18 -12.66
C THR A 195 16.15 5.26 -12.28
N ASN A 196 15.33 4.28 -12.66
CA ASN A 196 13.91 4.28 -12.32
C ASN A 196 13.72 4.01 -10.82
N TYR A 197 14.51 3.14 -10.20
CA TYR A 197 14.48 2.94 -8.74
C TYR A 197 14.68 4.27 -8.00
N TYR A 198 15.69 5.05 -8.40
CA TYR A 198 15.96 6.33 -7.76
C TYR A 198 14.90 7.39 -8.06
N LYS A 199 14.31 7.40 -9.26
CA LYS A 199 13.15 8.25 -9.57
C LYS A 199 11.97 7.93 -8.68
N ARG A 200 11.70 6.66 -8.44
CA ARG A 200 10.63 6.23 -7.53
C ARG A 200 10.93 6.59 -6.08
N GLN A 201 12.19 6.55 -5.66
CA GLN A 201 12.59 7.08 -4.36
C GLN A 201 12.42 8.61 -4.26
N GLN A 202 12.67 9.36 -5.33
CA GLN A 202 12.39 10.81 -5.36
C GLN A 202 10.89 11.10 -5.30
N ILE A 203 10.07 10.28 -5.96
CA ILE A 203 8.61 10.34 -5.86
C ILE A 203 8.19 10.11 -4.40
N TYR A 204 8.69 9.03 -3.78
CA TYR A 204 8.50 8.76 -2.35
C TYR A 204 8.88 9.98 -1.49
N ALA A 205 10.07 10.53 -1.70
CA ALA A 205 10.55 11.71 -0.99
C ALA A 205 9.68 12.95 -1.20
N SER A 206 9.11 13.13 -2.40
CA SER A 206 8.30 14.31 -2.75
C SER A 206 7.08 14.46 -1.86
N HIS A 207 6.49 13.32 -1.49
CA HIS A 207 5.40 13.25 -0.54
C HIS A 207 5.81 13.83 0.82
N TYR A 208 7.06 13.68 1.23
CA TYR A 208 7.56 14.18 2.52
C TYR A 208 8.33 15.51 2.37
N GLY A 209 7.92 16.36 1.43
CA GLY A 209 8.40 17.73 1.32
C GLY A 209 9.66 17.90 0.47
N TYR A 210 10.00 16.92 -0.37
CA TYR A 210 10.95 17.14 -1.46
C TYR A 210 10.23 17.80 -2.65
N THR A 211 10.81 18.87 -3.18
CA THR A 211 10.23 19.65 -4.30
C THR A 211 11.16 19.73 -5.50
N GLY A 212 12.25 18.95 -5.49
CA GLY A 212 13.21 18.89 -6.59
C GLY A 212 12.77 17.96 -7.73
N PRO A 213 13.61 17.84 -8.77
CA PRO A 213 13.29 17.06 -9.97
C PRO A 213 13.19 15.55 -9.71
N ILE A 214 12.37 14.86 -10.52
CA ILE A 214 12.29 13.39 -10.57
C ILE A 214 13.18 12.88 -11.72
N ASP A 215 14.49 12.93 -11.52
CA ASP A 215 15.51 12.63 -12.54
C ASP A 215 16.31 11.35 -12.28
N GLY A 216 16.17 10.73 -11.11
CA GLY A 216 16.90 9.55 -10.66
C GLY A 216 18.25 9.87 -10.01
N VAL A 217 18.54 11.15 -9.75
CA VAL A 217 19.76 11.61 -9.08
C VAL A 217 19.42 12.04 -7.65
N LEU A 218 19.71 11.18 -6.67
CA LEU A 218 19.44 11.50 -5.27
C LEU A 218 20.42 12.54 -4.73
N GLY A 219 19.89 13.71 -4.39
CA GLY A 219 20.58 14.75 -3.62
C GLY A 219 20.16 14.79 -2.16
N THR A 220 20.74 15.73 -1.41
CA THR A 220 20.45 15.96 0.01
C THR A 220 18.94 16.11 0.27
N GLN A 221 18.22 16.88 -0.55
CA GLN A 221 16.81 17.14 -0.31
C GLN A 221 15.90 15.92 -0.59
N SER A 222 16.23 15.09 -1.58
CA SER A 222 15.49 13.84 -1.82
C SER A 222 15.74 12.81 -0.71
N TRP A 223 16.96 12.74 -0.18
CA TRP A 223 17.25 11.90 0.98
C TRP A 223 16.56 12.42 2.25
N ALA A 224 16.51 13.74 2.45
CA ALA A 224 15.82 14.33 3.59
C ALA A 224 14.31 14.04 3.54
N GLY A 225 13.70 14.13 2.35
CA GLY A 225 12.32 13.69 2.14
C GLY A 225 12.16 12.19 2.45
N THR A 226 13.06 11.34 1.95
CA THR A 226 13.03 9.89 2.25
C THR A 226 13.07 9.64 3.77
N GLN A 227 14.02 10.25 4.48
CA GLN A 227 14.19 10.11 5.93
C GLN A 227 12.95 10.53 6.73
N ARG A 228 12.26 11.59 6.32
CA ARG A 228 10.98 11.98 6.94
C ARG A 228 9.92 10.90 6.78
N GLY A 229 9.84 10.26 5.62
CA GLY A 229 8.92 9.14 5.41
C GLY A 229 9.27 7.90 6.23
N LEU A 230 10.56 7.63 6.39
CA LEU A 230 11.05 6.50 7.17
C LEU A 230 10.76 6.61 8.67
N GLN A 231 10.29 7.76 9.16
CA GLN A 231 9.84 7.90 10.56
C GLN A 231 8.69 6.91 10.87
N ASN A 232 7.84 6.61 9.90
CA ASN A 232 6.79 5.59 10.01
C ASN A 232 7.33 4.17 10.17
N TYR A 233 8.60 3.96 9.86
CA TYR A 233 9.32 2.69 9.92
C TYR A 233 10.41 2.71 11.00
N GLY A 234 10.21 3.51 12.05
CA GLY A 234 11.08 3.57 13.22
C GLY A 234 12.40 4.31 12.99
N TYR A 235 12.47 5.20 11.98
CA TYR A 235 13.58 6.14 11.85
C TYR A 235 13.44 7.29 12.86
N ASN A 236 14.38 7.39 13.79
CA ASN A 236 14.40 8.45 14.81
C ASN A 236 15.55 9.46 14.59
N GLY A 237 16.26 9.37 13.45
CA GLY A 237 17.36 10.26 13.12
C GLY A 237 16.89 11.58 12.50
N PRO A 238 17.82 12.54 12.29
CA PRO A 238 17.50 13.78 11.60
C PRO A 238 17.15 13.53 10.11
N ALA A 239 16.29 14.38 9.56
CA ALA A 239 16.03 14.43 8.12
C ALA A 239 17.02 15.40 7.44
N ASP A 240 18.32 15.07 7.54
CA ASP A 240 19.45 15.90 7.10
C ASP A 240 19.88 15.64 5.65
N GLY A 241 19.31 14.62 5.01
CA GLY A 241 19.66 14.21 3.66
C GLY A 241 20.94 13.39 3.55
N VAL A 242 21.51 12.95 4.68
CA VAL A 242 22.72 12.13 4.73
C VAL A 242 22.32 10.72 5.20
N PRO A 243 22.15 9.76 4.29
CA PRO A 243 21.76 8.41 4.69
C PRO A 243 22.88 7.75 5.50
N GLY A 244 22.53 7.31 6.71
CA GLY A 244 23.41 6.55 7.60
C GLY A 244 22.78 5.23 8.02
N THR A 245 23.44 4.51 8.94
CA THR A 245 22.99 3.19 9.43
C THR A 245 21.52 3.18 9.83
N ASN A 246 21.05 4.19 10.57
CA ASN A 246 19.65 4.27 10.99
C ASN A 246 18.68 4.46 9.81
N THR A 247 19.08 5.18 8.76
CA THR A 247 18.28 5.34 7.53
C THR A 247 18.12 4.00 6.84
N TYR A 248 19.22 3.24 6.70
CA TYR A 248 19.18 1.92 6.08
C TYR A 248 18.44 0.88 6.92
N MET A 249 18.56 0.91 8.25
CA MET A 249 17.73 0.06 9.12
C MET A 249 16.24 0.34 8.94
N ALA A 250 15.85 1.61 8.80
CA ALA A 250 14.45 1.96 8.56
C ALA A 250 13.99 1.54 7.15
N LEU A 251 14.86 1.61 6.13
CA LEU A 251 14.59 1.05 4.80
C LEU A 251 14.44 -0.48 4.84
N GLN A 252 15.26 -1.19 5.60
CA GLN A 252 15.13 -2.64 5.81
C GLN A 252 13.83 -2.99 6.54
N ARG A 253 13.42 -2.18 7.53
CA ARG A 253 12.11 -2.33 8.19
C ARG A 253 10.97 -2.10 7.20
N LEU A 254 11.01 -1.01 6.44
CA LEU A 254 10.08 -0.76 5.33
C LEU A 254 10.02 -1.99 4.42
N ALA A 255 11.15 -2.49 3.94
CA ALA A 255 11.22 -3.68 3.10
C ALA A 255 10.68 -4.95 3.79
N SER A 256 10.79 -5.07 5.12
CA SER A 256 10.31 -6.25 5.85
C SER A 256 8.80 -6.39 5.82
N HIS A 257 8.08 -5.27 5.72
CA HIS A 257 6.66 -5.28 5.43
C HIS A 257 6.38 -5.96 4.06
N TYR A 258 7.27 -5.79 3.10
CA TYR A 258 7.17 -6.31 1.73
C TYR A 258 7.96 -7.61 1.51
N GLY A 259 8.17 -8.39 2.58
CA GLY A 259 8.73 -9.74 2.50
C GLY A 259 10.24 -9.84 2.72
N TYR A 260 10.93 -8.74 3.03
CA TYR A 260 12.33 -8.80 3.49
C TYR A 260 12.42 -9.52 4.84
N SER A 261 13.08 -10.67 4.83
CA SER A 261 13.33 -11.50 6.01
C SER A 261 14.78 -11.46 6.47
N GLY A 262 15.60 -10.60 5.88
CA GLY A 262 17.00 -10.41 6.26
C GLY A 262 17.17 -9.62 7.56
N PRO A 263 18.41 -9.45 8.05
CA PRO A 263 18.68 -8.70 9.27
C PRO A 263 18.34 -7.21 9.12
N ILE A 264 17.89 -6.59 10.22
CA ILE A 264 17.75 -5.14 10.31
C ILE A 264 19.02 -4.61 11.00
N ASP A 265 20.06 -4.37 10.21
CA ASP A 265 21.42 -4.01 10.68
C ASP A 265 21.97 -2.73 10.04
N GLY A 266 21.25 -2.15 9.08
CA GLY A 266 21.65 -0.95 8.36
C GLY A 266 22.78 -1.19 7.35
N ALA A 267 23.17 -2.45 7.12
CA ALA A 267 24.02 -2.84 6.03
C ALA A 267 23.15 -3.13 4.80
N MET A 268 23.28 -2.29 3.77
CA MET A 268 22.70 -2.58 2.46
C MET A 268 23.57 -3.66 1.81
N GLY A 269 23.24 -4.91 2.09
CA GLY A 269 24.08 -6.09 1.82
C GLY A 269 23.27 -7.28 1.41
#